data_AF-A0A955RC44-F1
#
_entry.id   AF-A0A955RC44-F1
#
_cell.length_a   1.000
_cell.length_b   1.000
_cell.length_c   1.000
_cell.angle_alpha   90.00
_cell.angle_beta   90.00
_cell.angle_gamma   90.00
#
_symmetry.space_group_name_H-M   'P 1'
#
loop_
_entity.id
_entity.type
_entity.pdbx_description
1 polymer ?
#
loop_
_entity_poly.entity_id
_entity_poly.type
_entity_poly.pdbx_seq_one_letter_code
_entity_poly.pdbx_strand_id
1 'polypeptide(L)'
;MLNLVTLAAVASAQSFTVLDDHVLDGVSGPTVFHNGGQWVMLFEREVQPVGGCAEAWSVGSAISADGVHFTVTNRTFGPGAFSACGARAPAAVFTDDGHLVVAFESVQPDGSGHIAIIDNFSGRATIREVPEVAGLVKPTLARFDGTWRLMAVDPVLGLMIAEGPDLDSFVLDPVAAVWTGATPWSADGIESASLGCVDDAGWPWEAYYGGWHGTESAWAWLISNADQDWYVSQPIQTWQDDSAWSGFDFASDGTRVAVYYDWVDTAGVSHVGVTVSGGGIPDTAQLRGRDCQP
;
A
#
# COMPACT_ATOMS: atom_id res chain seq x y z
N MET A 1 15.07 20.38 12.19
CA MET A 1 15.93 20.19 10.99
C MET A 1 16.36 18.73 11.00
N LEU A 2 15.59 17.86 10.34
CA LEU A 2 16.01 16.48 10.09
C LEU A 2 17.12 16.51 9.05
N ASN A 3 18.23 15.82 9.33
CA ASN A 3 19.27 15.58 8.35
C ASN A 3 18.74 14.49 7.42
N LEU A 4 18.18 14.86 6.27
CA LEU A 4 17.95 13.90 5.20
C LEU A 4 19.34 13.41 4.74
N VAL A 5 19.82 12.32 5.31
CA VAL A 5 21.08 11.71 4.88
C VAL A 5 20.78 10.96 3.61
N THR A 6 21.00 11.61 2.47
CA THR A 6 21.01 10.94 1.18
C THR A 6 22.16 9.93 1.22
N LEU A 7 21.84 8.65 1.41
CA LEU A 7 22.79 7.59 1.16
C LEU A 7 23.18 7.68 -0.32
N ALA A 8 24.45 8.00 -0.58
CA ALA A 8 25.04 7.85 -1.91
C ALA A 8 25.20 6.34 -2.19
N ALA A 9 24.07 5.66 -2.40
CA ALA A 9 24.07 4.30 -2.88
C ALA A 9 24.44 4.34 -4.37
N VAL A 10 25.44 3.54 -4.74
CA VAL A 10 25.70 3.20 -6.14
C VAL A 10 24.54 2.31 -6.60
N ALA A 11 23.40 2.91 -6.91
CA ALA A 11 22.27 2.20 -7.46
C ALA A 11 22.64 1.77 -8.88
N SER A 12 23.05 0.52 -9.05
CA SER A 12 22.88 -0.12 -10.35
C SER A 12 21.39 -0.07 -10.67
N ALA A 13 21.02 0.49 -11.83
CA ALA A 13 19.64 0.53 -12.28
C ALA A 13 19.02 -0.88 -12.11
N GLN A 14 18.07 -1.00 -11.18
CA GLN A 14 17.39 -2.26 -10.95
C GLN A 14 16.47 -2.50 -12.14
N SER A 15 16.60 -3.66 -12.79
CA SER A 15 15.71 -4.02 -13.90
C SER A 15 14.54 -4.85 -13.37
N PHE A 16 13.34 -4.35 -13.60
CA PHE A 16 12.09 -5.07 -13.37
C PHE A 16 11.72 -5.87 -14.62
N THR A 17 11.34 -7.13 -14.43
CA THR A 17 10.77 -7.95 -15.51
C THR A 17 9.28 -8.02 -15.30
N VAL A 18 8.53 -7.38 -16.19
CA VAL A 18 7.06 -7.53 -16.27
C VAL A 18 6.77 -9.00 -16.54
N LEU A 19 6.04 -9.65 -15.62
CA LEU A 19 5.60 -11.02 -15.83
C LEU A 19 4.28 -11.07 -16.59
N ASP A 20 3.36 -10.16 -16.23
CA ASP A 20 2.06 -9.98 -16.86
C ASP A 20 1.58 -8.55 -16.59
N ASP A 21 1.07 -7.87 -17.61
CA ASP A 21 0.50 -6.53 -17.52
C ASP A 21 -1.03 -6.55 -17.26
N HIS A 22 -1.69 -7.71 -17.38
CA HIS A 22 -3.14 -7.88 -17.22
C HIS A 22 -3.50 -9.02 -16.25
N VAL A 23 -3.03 -8.93 -15.00
CA VAL A 23 -3.37 -9.93 -13.98
C VAL A 23 -4.86 -9.88 -13.60
N LEU A 24 -5.44 -8.66 -13.55
CA LEU A 24 -6.87 -8.41 -13.38
C LEU A 24 -7.29 -7.15 -14.13
N ASP A 25 -8.48 -7.19 -14.76
CA ASP A 25 -9.06 -6.06 -15.50
C ASP A 25 -10.23 -5.41 -14.74
N GLY A 26 -10.40 -4.10 -14.91
CA GLY A 26 -11.47 -3.30 -14.32
C GLY A 26 -11.35 -3.12 -12.81
N VAL A 27 -10.13 -3.16 -12.27
CA VAL A 27 -9.80 -3.04 -10.84
C VAL A 27 -8.52 -2.22 -10.65
N SER A 28 -8.33 -1.65 -9.46
CA SER A 28 -7.17 -0.82 -9.10
C SER A 28 -6.76 -1.06 -7.64
N GLY A 29 -5.76 -0.31 -7.15
CA GLY A 29 -5.35 -0.32 -5.73
C GLY A 29 -5.04 -1.72 -5.19
N PRO A 30 -4.13 -2.48 -5.80
CA PRO A 30 -3.83 -3.83 -5.33
C PRO A 30 -3.17 -3.77 -3.96
N THR A 31 -3.61 -4.63 -3.05
CA THR A 31 -2.82 -5.05 -1.89
C THR A 31 -2.65 -6.55 -1.94
N VAL A 32 -1.42 -7.02 -1.86
CA VAL A 32 -1.06 -8.43 -2.04
C VAL A 32 -0.27 -8.92 -0.85
N PHE A 33 -0.47 -10.18 -0.51
CA PHE A 33 0.34 -10.89 0.46
C PHE A 33 0.34 -12.38 0.13
N HIS A 34 1.32 -13.10 0.66
CA HIS A 34 1.45 -14.54 0.52
C HIS A 34 1.27 -15.20 1.89
N ASN A 35 0.28 -16.09 2.00
CA ASN A 35 0.00 -16.80 3.24
C ASN A 35 -0.36 -18.25 2.96
N GLY A 36 0.25 -19.19 3.69
CA GLY A 36 -0.07 -20.62 3.57
C GLY A 36 0.15 -21.22 2.17
N GLY A 37 1.10 -20.70 1.39
CA GLY A 37 1.37 -21.15 0.01
C GLY A 37 0.38 -20.62 -1.03
N GLN A 38 -0.40 -19.60 -0.68
CA GLN A 38 -1.35 -18.94 -1.57
C GLN A 38 -1.13 -17.43 -1.56
N TRP A 39 -1.09 -16.85 -2.75
CA TRP A 39 -1.14 -15.42 -2.95
C TRP A 39 -2.59 -14.97 -2.84
N VAL A 40 -2.82 -13.87 -2.14
CA VAL A 40 -4.13 -13.24 -2.03
C VAL A 40 -3.95 -11.76 -2.34
N MET A 41 -4.85 -11.25 -3.16
CA MET A 41 -4.94 -9.84 -3.51
C MET A 41 -6.26 -9.29 -3.01
N LEU A 42 -6.24 -8.16 -2.34
CA LEU A 42 -7.36 -7.23 -2.24
C LEU A 42 -7.22 -6.18 -3.33
N PHE A 43 -8.33 -5.73 -3.89
CA PHE A 43 -8.35 -4.70 -4.93
C PHE A 43 -9.58 -3.84 -4.76
N GLU A 44 -9.54 -2.62 -5.24
CA GLU A 44 -10.72 -1.76 -5.34
C GLU A 44 -11.33 -1.85 -6.75
N ARG A 45 -12.61 -1.51 -6.81
CA ARG A 45 -13.36 -1.43 -8.07
C ARG A 45 -14.41 -0.34 -7.94
N GLU A 46 -14.43 0.56 -8.91
CA GLU A 46 -15.52 1.50 -9.07
C GLU A 46 -16.82 0.75 -9.42
N VAL A 47 -17.89 1.09 -8.72
CA VAL A 47 -19.23 0.53 -8.93
C VAL A 47 -20.21 1.63 -9.30
N GLN A 48 -21.42 1.23 -9.70
CA GLN A 48 -22.46 2.19 -10.04
C GLN A 48 -22.72 3.14 -8.85
N PRO A 49 -22.81 4.46 -9.10
CA PRO A 49 -23.08 5.44 -8.06
C PRO A 49 -24.31 5.09 -7.23
N VAL A 50 -24.19 5.26 -5.90
CA VAL A 50 -25.27 5.01 -4.93
C VAL A 50 -25.73 6.35 -4.36
N GLY A 51 -27.03 6.49 -4.11
CA GLY A 51 -27.70 7.79 -3.88
C GLY A 51 -26.94 8.77 -2.98
N GLY A 52 -26.51 9.90 -3.57
CA GLY A 52 -25.77 10.96 -2.90
C GLY A 52 -24.25 10.90 -3.08
N CYS A 53 -23.72 9.83 -3.66
CA CYS A 53 -22.30 9.65 -3.94
C CYS A 53 -22.00 9.95 -5.41
N ALA A 54 -21.02 10.81 -5.68
CA ALA A 54 -20.53 11.05 -7.04
C ALA A 54 -19.80 9.81 -7.59
N GLU A 55 -19.06 9.14 -6.73
CA GLU A 55 -18.34 7.89 -6.99
C GLU A 55 -18.72 6.87 -5.94
N ALA A 56 -18.71 5.59 -6.30
CA ALA A 56 -18.96 4.50 -5.37
C ALA A 56 -17.94 3.40 -5.58
N TRP A 57 -17.43 2.85 -4.48
CA TRP A 57 -16.29 1.94 -4.51
C TRP A 57 -16.59 0.64 -3.75
N SER A 58 -16.03 -0.45 -4.24
CA SER A 58 -16.04 -1.74 -3.56
C SER A 58 -14.64 -2.31 -3.48
N VAL A 59 -14.37 -3.06 -2.41
CA VAL A 59 -13.16 -3.85 -2.27
C VAL A 59 -13.51 -5.30 -2.53
N GLY A 60 -12.82 -5.90 -3.50
CA GLY A 60 -12.88 -7.31 -3.82
C GLY A 60 -11.64 -8.07 -3.36
N SER A 61 -11.60 -9.36 -3.67
CA SER A 61 -10.43 -10.18 -3.44
C SER A 61 -10.22 -11.23 -4.53
N ALA A 62 -8.98 -11.61 -4.76
CA ALA A 62 -8.58 -12.67 -5.67
C ALA A 62 -7.50 -13.54 -5.02
N ILE A 63 -7.36 -14.77 -5.50
CA ILE A 63 -6.34 -15.73 -5.04
C ILE A 63 -5.53 -16.26 -6.22
N SER A 64 -4.26 -16.57 -5.98
CA SER A 64 -3.37 -17.19 -6.95
C SER A 64 -2.45 -18.21 -6.29
N ALA A 65 -2.13 -19.28 -7.02
CA ALA A 65 -1.13 -20.25 -6.59
C ALA A 65 0.30 -19.80 -6.93
N ASP A 66 0.46 -18.97 -7.97
CA ASP A 66 1.76 -18.61 -8.55
C ASP A 66 2.02 -17.11 -8.56
N GLY A 67 1.15 -16.31 -7.96
CA GLY A 67 1.27 -14.85 -7.88
C GLY A 67 1.20 -14.14 -9.24
N VAL A 68 0.73 -14.83 -10.29
CA VAL A 68 0.59 -14.26 -11.64
C VAL A 68 -0.83 -14.46 -12.13
N HIS A 69 -1.39 -15.66 -11.99
CA HIS A 69 -2.74 -15.96 -12.46
C HIS A 69 -3.73 -15.89 -11.31
N PHE A 70 -4.50 -14.81 -11.22
CA PHE A 70 -5.44 -14.58 -10.15
C PHE A 70 -6.87 -14.99 -10.52
N THR A 71 -7.57 -15.58 -9.55
CA THR A 71 -9.01 -15.88 -9.65
C THR A 71 -9.76 -15.03 -8.64
N VAL A 72 -10.65 -14.16 -9.13
CA VAL A 72 -11.53 -13.34 -8.29
C VAL A 72 -12.42 -14.24 -7.45
N THR A 73 -12.54 -13.92 -6.17
CA THR A 73 -13.41 -14.62 -5.23
C THR A 73 -14.73 -13.86 -5.03
N ASN A 74 -15.70 -14.51 -4.40
CA ASN A 74 -17.00 -13.88 -4.07
C ASN A 74 -16.94 -12.98 -2.82
N ARG A 75 -15.77 -12.77 -2.21
CA ARG A 75 -15.64 -11.89 -1.04
C ARG A 75 -15.45 -10.46 -1.51
N THR A 76 -16.49 -9.66 -1.28
CA THR A 76 -16.51 -8.23 -1.60
C THR A 76 -17.22 -7.48 -0.48
N PHE A 77 -16.79 -6.25 -0.21
CA PHE A 77 -17.60 -5.28 0.53
C PHE A 77 -17.66 -3.98 -0.25
N GLY A 78 -18.80 -3.31 -0.20
CA GLY A 78 -19.07 -2.15 -1.04
C GLY A 78 -19.98 -1.13 -0.36
N PRO A 79 -20.62 -0.26 -1.13
CA PRO A 79 -21.50 0.77 -0.61
C PRO A 79 -22.56 0.21 0.34
N GLY A 80 -22.77 0.90 1.46
CA GLY A 80 -23.73 0.51 2.51
C GLY A 80 -23.23 -0.56 3.49
N ALA A 81 -22.07 -1.19 3.25
CA ALA A 81 -21.44 -2.06 4.25
C ALA A 81 -20.86 -1.26 5.42
N PHE A 82 -20.32 -0.07 5.13
CA PHE A 82 -19.69 0.80 6.11
C PHE A 82 -20.07 2.27 5.91
N SER A 83 -19.79 2.81 4.72
CA SER A 83 -20.18 4.15 4.31
C SER A 83 -21.17 4.10 3.15
N ALA A 84 -21.83 5.22 2.89
CA ALA A 84 -22.78 5.33 1.79
C ALA A 84 -22.10 5.14 0.42
N CYS A 85 -20.84 5.55 0.27
CA CYS A 85 -20.12 5.50 -1.00
C CYS A 85 -19.11 4.35 -1.09
N GLY A 86 -18.98 3.56 -0.02
CA GLY A 86 -18.18 2.34 0.00
C GLY A 86 -16.72 2.57 0.39
N ALA A 87 -15.84 1.71 -0.11
CA ALA A 87 -14.47 1.58 0.35
C ALA A 87 -13.49 1.44 -0.80
N ARG A 88 -12.31 2.04 -0.65
CA ARG A 88 -11.22 2.01 -1.62
C ARG A 88 -9.86 1.91 -0.91
N ALA A 89 -8.79 1.76 -1.69
CA ALA A 89 -7.40 1.62 -1.27
C ALA A 89 -7.23 0.63 -0.09
N PRO A 90 -7.60 -0.65 -0.28
CA PRO A 90 -7.45 -1.64 0.78
C PRO A 90 -5.97 -1.88 1.07
N ALA A 91 -5.63 -2.04 2.34
CA ALA A 91 -4.37 -2.57 2.83
C ALA A 91 -4.62 -3.63 3.88
N ALA A 92 -3.81 -4.68 3.92
CA ALA A 92 -4.10 -5.87 4.69
C ALA A 92 -2.85 -6.39 5.40
N VAL A 93 -3.08 -7.00 6.56
CA VAL A 93 -2.07 -7.72 7.34
C VAL A 93 -2.69 -9.04 7.80
N PHE A 94 -1.97 -10.14 7.58
CA PHE A 94 -2.27 -11.39 8.27
C PHE A 94 -1.54 -11.41 9.59
N THR A 95 -2.27 -11.54 10.69
CA THR A 95 -1.69 -11.67 12.02
C THR A 95 -1.25 -13.11 12.29
N ASP A 96 -0.31 -13.29 13.22
CA ASP A 96 0.19 -14.61 13.65
C ASP A 96 -0.92 -15.61 14.09
N ASP A 97 -2.05 -15.11 14.59
CA ASP A 97 -3.22 -15.92 14.97
C ASP A 97 -4.15 -16.25 13.78
N GLY A 98 -3.78 -15.85 12.57
CA GLY A 98 -4.47 -16.17 11.33
C GLY A 98 -5.63 -15.23 10.98
N HIS A 99 -5.79 -14.11 11.68
CA HIS A 99 -6.77 -13.11 11.31
C HIS A 99 -6.25 -12.22 10.17
N LEU A 100 -7.17 -11.79 9.31
CA LEU A 100 -6.90 -10.80 8.28
C LEU A 100 -7.44 -9.46 8.75
N VAL A 101 -6.55 -8.53 9.03
CA VAL A 101 -6.85 -7.14 9.36
C VAL A 101 -6.79 -6.33 8.06
N VAL A 102 -7.80 -5.50 7.81
CA VAL A 102 -7.87 -4.67 6.60
C VAL A 102 -8.05 -3.21 6.98
N ALA A 103 -7.09 -2.35 6.65
CA ALA A 103 -7.28 -0.90 6.62
C ALA A 103 -7.79 -0.49 5.24
N PHE A 104 -8.66 0.52 5.16
CA PHE A 104 -9.18 1.02 3.88
C PHE A 104 -9.63 2.47 4.02
N GLU A 105 -9.73 3.16 2.89
CA GLU A 105 -10.36 4.46 2.81
C GLU A 105 -11.86 4.31 2.62
N SER A 106 -12.63 4.77 3.60
CA SER A 106 -14.07 4.94 3.55
C SER A 106 -14.43 6.24 2.87
N VAL A 107 -15.17 6.13 1.76
CA VAL A 107 -15.60 7.28 0.96
C VAL A 107 -16.93 7.82 1.52
N GLN A 108 -16.96 9.10 1.86
CA GLN A 108 -18.15 9.79 2.36
C GLN A 108 -18.93 10.49 1.22
N PRO A 109 -20.22 10.82 1.40
CA PRO A 109 -21.01 11.51 0.38
C PRO A 109 -20.46 12.88 -0.07
N ASP A 110 -19.70 13.55 0.79
CA ASP A 110 -19.04 14.82 0.46
C ASP A 110 -17.70 14.63 -0.27
N GLY A 111 -17.33 13.38 -0.58
CA GLY A 111 -16.09 12.99 -1.22
C GLY A 111 -14.89 12.91 -0.28
N SER A 112 -15.06 13.17 1.02
CA SER A 112 -13.98 13.00 1.99
C SER A 112 -13.66 11.52 2.21
N GLY A 113 -12.37 11.23 2.39
CA GLY A 113 -11.85 9.92 2.74
C GLY A 113 -11.58 9.84 4.24
N HIS A 114 -12.08 8.80 4.88
CA HIS A 114 -11.77 8.46 6.27
C HIS A 114 -11.07 7.11 6.30
N ILE A 115 -10.04 6.91 7.13
CA ILE A 115 -9.45 5.59 7.28
C ILE A 115 -10.25 4.78 8.29
N ALA A 116 -10.58 3.54 7.90
CA ALA A 116 -11.26 2.57 8.73
C ALA A 116 -10.53 1.23 8.71
N ILE A 117 -10.72 0.45 9.77
CA ILE A 117 -10.11 -0.86 9.96
C ILE A 117 -11.21 -1.91 10.16
N ILE A 118 -11.10 -3.01 9.43
CA ILE A 118 -11.82 -4.25 9.65
C ILE A 118 -10.91 -5.21 10.41
N ASP A 119 -11.32 -5.56 11.62
CA ASP A 119 -10.73 -6.66 12.36
C ASP A 119 -11.40 -7.98 11.94
N ASN A 120 -10.58 -8.98 11.60
CA ASN A 120 -11.01 -10.32 11.22
C ASN A 120 -11.96 -10.35 10.00
N PHE A 121 -11.45 -9.93 8.84
CA PHE A 121 -12.16 -9.90 7.56
C PHE A 121 -12.73 -11.28 7.15
N SER A 122 -12.20 -12.38 7.66
CA SER A 122 -12.67 -13.75 7.39
C SER A 122 -13.82 -14.20 8.30
N GLY A 123 -14.22 -13.41 9.31
CA GLY A 123 -15.17 -13.78 10.36
C GLY A 123 -16.25 -12.72 10.67
N ARG A 124 -16.62 -12.59 11.95
CA ARG A 124 -17.50 -11.51 12.43
C ARG A 124 -16.69 -10.23 12.51
N ALA A 125 -16.61 -9.55 11.38
CA ALA A 125 -15.90 -8.29 11.21
C ALA A 125 -16.43 -7.21 12.17
N THR A 126 -15.52 -6.63 12.95
CA THR A 126 -15.76 -5.33 13.60
C THR A 126 -15.11 -4.27 12.74
N ILE A 127 -15.87 -3.27 12.34
CA ILE A 127 -15.36 -2.15 11.54
C ILE A 127 -15.34 -0.91 12.43
N ARG A 128 -14.23 -0.17 12.41
CA ARG A 128 -14.03 1.06 13.18
C ARG A 128 -13.31 2.13 12.35
N GLU A 129 -13.70 3.39 12.52
CA GLU A 129 -12.92 4.53 12.01
C GLU A 129 -11.69 4.76 12.90
N VAL A 130 -10.63 5.32 12.31
CA VAL A 130 -9.42 5.76 13.04
C VAL A 130 -9.40 7.29 13.02
N PRO A 131 -10.03 7.97 14.00
CA PRO A 131 -10.21 9.42 13.98
C PRO A 131 -8.88 10.20 14.03
N GLU A 132 -7.82 9.60 14.58
CA GLU A 132 -6.51 10.21 14.71
C GLU A 132 -5.82 10.49 13.37
N VAL A 133 -6.28 9.83 12.30
CA VAL A 133 -5.77 9.97 10.93
C VAL A 133 -6.82 10.57 9.97
N ALA A 134 -7.75 11.35 10.50
CA ALA A 134 -8.76 12.02 9.70
C ALA A 134 -8.11 12.90 8.61
N GLY A 135 -8.60 12.78 7.38
CA GLY A 135 -8.08 13.51 6.20
C GLY A 135 -6.92 12.82 5.49
N LEU A 136 -6.37 11.74 6.05
CA LEU A 136 -5.40 10.90 5.36
C LEU A 136 -6.08 9.90 4.42
N VAL A 137 -5.39 9.50 3.36
CA VAL A 137 -5.88 8.58 2.32
C VAL A 137 -4.87 7.49 2.01
N LYS A 138 -5.26 6.48 1.21
CA LYS A 138 -4.39 5.38 0.75
C LYS A 138 -3.60 4.72 1.92
N PRO A 139 -4.29 4.12 2.91
CA PRO A 139 -3.62 3.54 4.07
C PRO A 139 -2.80 2.31 3.67
N THR A 140 -1.73 2.07 4.43
CA THR A 140 -1.03 0.79 4.52
C THR A 140 -0.78 0.47 5.99
N LEU A 141 -0.72 -0.82 6.31
CA LEU A 141 -0.65 -1.31 7.68
C LEU A 141 0.42 -2.39 7.77
N ALA A 142 1.19 -2.35 8.84
CA ALA A 142 2.12 -3.41 9.23
C ALA A 142 2.21 -3.50 10.76
N ARG A 143 2.78 -4.59 11.26
CA ARG A 143 2.99 -4.86 12.67
C ARG A 143 4.39 -5.41 12.88
N PHE A 144 5.09 -4.88 13.87
CA PHE A 144 6.43 -5.35 14.25
C PHE A 144 6.52 -5.38 15.78
N ASP A 145 6.96 -6.52 16.33
CA ASP A 145 7.08 -6.73 17.78
C ASP A 145 5.82 -6.32 18.55
N GLY A 146 4.67 -6.72 18.02
CA GLY A 146 3.36 -6.41 18.60
C GLY A 146 2.84 -4.99 18.34
N THR A 147 3.66 -4.06 17.88
CA THR A 147 3.28 -2.66 17.61
C THR A 147 2.72 -2.52 16.20
N TRP A 148 1.53 -1.92 16.10
CA TRP A 148 0.90 -1.58 14.83
C TRP A 148 1.42 -0.25 14.31
N ARG A 149 1.75 -0.21 13.02
CA ARG A 149 2.09 0.99 12.30
C ARG A 149 1.17 1.14 11.09
N LEU A 150 0.48 2.27 11.05
CA LEU A 150 -0.35 2.71 9.95
C LEU A 150 0.38 3.84 9.24
N MET A 151 0.65 3.68 7.95
CA MET A 151 1.16 4.76 7.11
C MET A 151 0.07 5.16 6.12
N ALA A 152 -0.10 6.45 5.90
CA ALA A 152 -1.11 6.98 4.99
C ALA A 152 -0.62 8.29 4.38
N VAL A 153 -1.31 8.74 3.33
CA VAL A 153 -0.94 9.94 2.57
C VAL A 153 -1.77 11.12 3.07
N ASP A 154 -1.10 12.17 3.51
CA ASP A 154 -1.65 13.52 3.58
C ASP A 154 -1.43 14.18 2.21
N PRO A 155 -2.49 14.63 1.50
CA PRO A 155 -2.36 15.23 0.16
C PRO A 155 -1.48 16.49 0.11
N VAL A 156 -1.25 17.15 1.26
CA VAL A 156 -0.46 18.37 1.38
C VAL A 156 0.92 18.05 1.97
N LEU A 157 0.96 17.31 3.07
CA LEU A 157 2.19 17.08 3.83
C LEU A 157 3.04 15.95 3.27
N GLY A 158 2.45 14.87 2.76
CA GLY A 158 3.16 13.67 2.29
C GLY A 158 2.83 12.41 3.10
N LEU A 159 3.81 11.53 3.32
CA LEU A 159 3.61 10.29 4.08
C LEU A 159 3.55 10.58 5.57
N MET A 160 2.44 10.21 6.20
CA MET A 160 2.22 10.30 7.63
C MET A 160 2.22 8.92 8.25
N ILE A 161 2.66 8.83 9.50
CA ILE A 161 2.72 7.58 10.26
C ILE A 161 1.94 7.74 11.55
N ALA A 162 1.11 6.75 11.86
CA ALA A 162 0.49 6.60 13.16
C ALA A 162 0.81 5.24 13.76
N GLU A 163 0.99 5.18 15.06
CA GLU A 163 1.43 3.97 15.77
C GLU A 163 0.54 3.64 16.95
N GLY A 164 0.36 2.34 17.21
CA GLY A 164 -0.52 1.86 18.26
C GLY A 164 -0.06 0.53 18.85
N PRO A 165 -0.30 0.28 20.16
CA PRO A 165 -0.13 -1.06 20.74
C PRO A 165 -1.20 -2.04 20.25
N ASP A 166 -2.30 -1.52 19.70
CA ASP A 166 -3.45 -2.24 19.19
C ASP A 166 -4.07 -1.46 18.03
N LEU A 167 -5.12 -2.03 17.44
CA LEU A 167 -5.86 -1.42 16.33
C LEU A 167 -6.93 -0.42 16.80
N ASP A 168 -7.08 -0.21 18.11
CA ASP A 168 -8.10 0.66 18.70
C ASP A 168 -7.54 2.04 19.07
N SER A 169 -6.21 2.18 19.14
CA SER A 169 -5.55 3.42 19.52
C SER A 169 -4.30 3.68 18.69
N PHE A 170 -4.33 4.74 17.89
CA PHE A 170 -3.18 5.21 17.12
C PHE A 170 -2.74 6.59 17.60
N VAL A 171 -1.44 6.85 17.57
CA VAL A 171 -0.84 8.16 17.80
C VAL A 171 -0.18 8.59 16.50
N LEU A 172 -0.74 9.62 15.86
CA LEU A 172 -0.20 10.22 14.63
C LEU A 172 1.08 11.02 14.95
N ASP A 173 2.17 10.74 14.24
CA ASP A 173 3.36 11.58 14.27
C ASP A 173 3.01 12.94 13.61
N PRO A 174 3.23 14.08 14.31
CA PRO A 174 2.97 15.39 13.73
C PRO A 174 3.90 15.76 12.56
N VAL A 175 4.92 14.95 12.28
CA VAL A 175 5.89 15.17 11.21
C VAL A 175 5.73 14.08 10.15
N ALA A 176 5.65 14.50 8.89
CA ALA A 176 5.66 13.57 7.76
C ALA A 176 6.98 12.78 7.72
N ALA A 177 6.88 11.47 7.57
CA ALA A 177 8.02 10.58 7.34
C ALA A 177 8.74 10.95 6.03
N VAL A 178 7.97 11.31 5.01
CA VAL A 178 8.46 11.85 3.74
C VAL A 178 7.53 12.99 3.35
N TRP A 179 8.07 14.20 3.25
CA TRP A 179 7.25 15.35 2.85
C TRP A 179 7.08 15.45 1.33
N THR A 180 5.97 16.03 0.88
CA THR A 180 5.79 16.38 -0.54
C THR A 180 6.89 17.33 -1.00
N GLY A 181 7.60 16.97 -2.07
CA GLY A 181 8.80 17.66 -2.56
C GLY A 181 10.10 17.31 -1.84
N ALA A 182 10.14 16.26 -1.02
CA ALA A 182 11.39 15.70 -0.48
C ALA A 182 12.36 15.25 -1.58
N THR A 183 11.81 14.88 -2.75
CA THR A 183 12.57 14.55 -3.95
C THR A 183 12.05 15.34 -5.16
N PRO A 184 12.87 15.56 -6.21
CA PRO A 184 12.43 16.28 -7.40
C PRO A 184 11.21 15.67 -8.10
N TRP A 185 11.07 14.36 -8.06
CA TRP A 185 9.99 13.62 -8.72
C TRP A 185 8.75 13.44 -7.85
N SER A 186 8.77 13.89 -6.59
CA SER A 186 7.61 13.92 -5.70
C SER A 186 7.17 15.36 -5.40
N ALA A 187 7.50 16.30 -6.29
CA ALA A 187 7.32 17.73 -6.07
C ALA A 187 5.84 18.14 -6.03
N ASP A 188 5.01 17.46 -6.82
CA ASP A 188 3.58 17.75 -6.91
C ASP A 188 2.75 16.86 -5.99
N GLY A 189 3.30 15.72 -5.54
CA GLY A 189 2.70 14.90 -4.51
C GLY A 189 3.33 13.52 -4.33
N ILE A 190 2.73 12.78 -3.40
CA ILE A 190 3.11 11.42 -2.99
C ILE A 190 1.86 10.54 -3.01
N GLU A 191 2.03 9.27 -3.35
CA GLU A 191 0.97 8.27 -3.37
C GLU A 191 1.45 6.85 -3.09
N SER A 192 0.49 5.93 -3.02
CA SER A 192 0.72 4.49 -3.12
C SER A 192 1.74 3.99 -2.11
N ALA A 193 1.58 4.40 -0.85
CA ALA A 193 2.44 3.91 0.21
C ALA A 193 2.18 2.42 0.43
N SER A 194 3.24 1.63 0.42
CA SER A 194 3.20 0.25 0.88
C SER A 194 4.23 0.08 1.99
N LEU A 195 3.78 -0.41 3.14
CA LEU A 195 4.57 -0.59 4.34
C LEU A 195 4.68 -2.07 4.64
N GLY A 196 5.88 -2.48 5.04
CA GLY A 196 6.15 -3.78 5.59
C GLY A 196 7.28 -3.70 6.60
N CYS A 197 7.74 -4.89 6.98
CA CYS A 197 8.75 -5.06 7.98
C CYS A 197 9.66 -6.24 7.63
N VAL A 198 10.81 -6.29 8.29
CA VAL A 198 11.87 -7.25 8.04
C VAL A 198 12.34 -7.86 9.35
N ASP A 199 12.19 -9.18 9.49
CA ASP A 199 12.64 -9.93 10.67
C ASP A 199 14.16 -9.89 10.82
N ASP A 200 14.66 -9.95 12.06
CA ASP A 200 16.09 -10.01 12.41
C ASP A 200 16.96 -8.88 11.79
N ALA A 201 16.34 -7.75 11.41
CA ALA A 201 17.02 -6.64 10.75
C ALA A 201 17.32 -5.47 11.70
N GLY A 202 18.48 -4.83 11.55
CA GLY A 202 18.79 -3.57 12.24
C GLY A 202 17.94 -2.38 11.78
N TRP A 203 17.15 -2.57 10.71
CA TRP A 203 16.22 -1.62 10.10
C TRP A 203 14.92 -2.37 9.83
N PRO A 204 14.09 -2.61 10.85
CA PRO A 204 12.96 -3.53 10.73
C PRO A 204 11.83 -2.96 9.88
N TRP A 205 11.82 -1.67 9.55
CA TRP A 205 10.79 -1.06 8.73
C TRP A 205 11.27 -0.82 7.31
N GLU A 206 10.46 -1.28 6.36
CA GLU A 206 10.63 -1.07 4.93
C GLU A 206 9.32 -0.48 4.38
N ALA A 207 9.43 0.58 3.59
CA ALA A 207 8.30 1.10 2.85
C ALA A 207 8.68 1.45 1.43
N TYR A 208 7.68 1.51 0.57
CA TYR A 208 7.77 1.98 -0.79
C TYR A 208 6.71 3.06 -0.97
N TYR A 209 7.02 4.05 -1.79
CA TYR A 209 6.06 5.09 -2.12
C TYR A 209 6.26 5.59 -3.55
N GLY A 210 5.17 6.03 -4.14
CA GLY A 210 5.13 6.74 -5.42
C GLY A 210 5.13 8.24 -5.21
N GLY A 211 5.57 8.98 -6.22
CA GLY A 211 5.46 10.43 -6.28
C GLY A 211 5.46 10.90 -7.71
N TRP A 212 4.93 12.09 -7.94
CA TRP A 212 4.85 12.68 -9.27
C TRP A 212 5.33 14.14 -9.31
N HIS A 213 5.74 14.54 -10.51
CA HIS A 213 6.05 15.91 -10.88
C HIS A 213 5.72 16.12 -12.37
N GLY A 214 4.76 17.00 -12.65
CA GLY A 214 4.20 17.18 -13.98
C GLY A 214 3.55 15.89 -14.48
N THR A 215 4.13 15.31 -15.52
CA THR A 215 3.72 14.03 -16.13
C THR A 215 4.70 12.89 -15.84
N GLU A 216 5.66 13.12 -14.94
CA GLU A 216 6.63 12.11 -14.55
C GLU A 216 6.23 11.53 -13.21
N SER A 217 6.12 10.20 -13.16
CA SER A 217 5.91 9.44 -11.93
C SER A 217 7.14 8.61 -11.64
N ALA A 218 7.44 8.45 -10.35
CA ALA A 218 8.55 7.64 -9.90
C ALA A 218 8.21 7.01 -8.54
N TRP A 219 8.97 6.01 -8.17
CA TRP A 219 8.86 5.38 -6.87
C TRP A 219 10.23 5.19 -6.24
N ALA A 220 10.26 5.21 -4.92
CA ALA A 220 11.45 4.94 -4.14
C ALA A 220 11.14 4.03 -2.97
N TRP A 221 12.23 3.56 -2.39
CA TRP A 221 12.26 2.72 -1.22
C TRP A 221 12.72 3.52 0.00
N LEU A 222 12.18 3.15 1.14
CA LEU A 222 12.37 3.76 2.44
C LEU A 222 12.76 2.68 3.44
N ILE A 223 13.76 2.96 4.28
CA ILE A 223 14.06 2.13 5.46
C ILE A 223 14.13 2.96 6.73
N SER A 224 13.80 2.34 7.85
CA SER A 224 13.86 2.96 9.17
C SER A 224 14.25 1.94 10.25
N ASN A 225 15.10 2.37 11.18
CA ASN A 225 15.48 1.64 12.40
C ASN A 225 14.76 2.15 13.65
N ALA A 226 14.02 3.25 13.53
CA ALA A 226 13.39 3.98 14.62
C ALA A 226 12.27 4.88 14.07
N ASP A 227 11.34 5.27 14.95
CA ASP A 227 10.06 5.89 14.61
C ASP A 227 10.15 7.18 13.77
N GLN A 228 11.32 7.83 13.70
CA GLN A 228 11.45 9.18 13.11
C GLN A 228 12.54 9.33 12.03
N ASP A 229 13.45 8.37 11.87
CA ASP A 229 14.54 8.48 10.89
C ASP A 229 14.29 7.54 9.71
N TRP A 230 13.77 8.12 8.61
CA TRP A 230 13.56 7.42 7.34
C TRP A 230 14.66 7.77 6.34
N TYR A 231 15.28 6.74 5.77
CA TYR A 231 16.29 6.87 4.75
C TYR A 231 15.67 6.56 3.40
N VAL A 232 15.68 7.58 2.53
CA VAL A 232 15.08 7.52 1.20
C VAL A 232 16.14 7.11 0.18
N SER A 233 15.84 6.09 -0.63
CA SER A 233 16.68 5.70 -1.76
C SER A 233 16.61 6.70 -2.92
N GLN A 234 17.51 6.56 -3.89
CA GLN A 234 17.26 7.13 -5.22
C GLN A 234 15.99 6.49 -5.83
N PRO A 235 15.30 7.16 -6.78
CA PRO A 235 14.18 6.55 -7.47
C PRO A 235 14.64 5.23 -8.10
N ILE A 236 13.87 4.18 -7.85
CA ILE A 236 14.15 2.86 -8.39
C ILE A 236 13.88 2.87 -9.90
N GLN A 237 12.82 3.57 -10.31
CA GLN A 237 12.43 3.74 -11.70
C GLN A 237 11.64 5.05 -11.87
N THR A 238 11.73 5.62 -13.07
CA THR A 238 10.97 6.81 -13.50
C THR A 238 10.22 6.50 -14.79
N TRP A 239 8.98 6.98 -14.91
CA TRP A 239 8.13 6.79 -16.08
C TRP A 239 7.58 8.11 -16.60
N GLN A 240 7.29 8.15 -17.91
CA GLN A 240 6.62 9.28 -18.58
C GLN A 240 5.20 8.86 -18.96
N ASP A 241 4.33 8.68 -17.96
CA ASP A 241 2.87 8.55 -18.08
C ASP A 241 2.31 8.56 -16.65
N ASP A 242 1.29 9.38 -16.38
CA ASP A 242 0.71 9.60 -15.05
C ASP A 242 -0.33 8.55 -14.66
N SER A 243 -0.77 7.74 -15.63
CA SER A 243 -1.87 6.79 -15.45
C SER A 243 -1.47 5.42 -14.93
N ALA A 244 -0.17 5.10 -14.98
CA ALA A 244 0.38 3.91 -14.34
C ALA A 244 0.84 4.29 -12.92
N TRP A 245 0.56 3.46 -11.93
CA TRP A 245 1.10 3.51 -10.56
C TRP A 245 0.35 4.35 -9.51
N SER A 246 -0.91 4.71 -9.76
CA SER A 246 -1.79 5.34 -8.73
C SER A 246 -2.04 4.47 -7.48
N GLY A 247 -1.65 3.20 -7.55
CA GLY A 247 -1.70 2.20 -6.49
C GLY A 247 -0.72 1.08 -6.80
N PHE A 248 0.13 0.75 -5.83
CA PHE A 248 0.98 -0.43 -5.94
C PHE A 248 1.18 -1.06 -4.57
N ASP A 249 1.63 -2.31 -4.60
CA ASP A 249 2.02 -3.04 -3.40
C ASP A 249 3.16 -4.01 -3.68
N PHE A 250 3.94 -4.33 -2.65
CA PHE A 250 4.95 -5.36 -2.70
C PHE A 250 4.55 -6.56 -1.84
N ALA A 251 4.90 -7.75 -2.30
CA ALA A 251 4.69 -8.96 -1.54
C ALA A 251 5.78 -9.99 -1.84
N SER A 252 6.11 -10.81 -0.84
CA SER A 252 7.14 -11.84 -0.91
C SER A 252 6.56 -13.21 -0.53
N ASP A 253 7.00 -14.26 -1.22
CA ASP A 253 6.75 -15.65 -0.82
C ASP A 253 7.95 -16.29 -0.09
N GLY A 254 8.97 -15.48 0.26
CA GLY A 254 10.24 -15.94 0.83
C GLY A 254 11.25 -16.44 -0.19
N THR A 255 10.87 -16.54 -1.48
CA THR A 255 11.78 -16.90 -2.58
C THR A 255 11.91 -15.80 -3.62
N ARG A 256 10.87 -14.98 -3.78
CA ARG A 256 10.83 -13.83 -4.68
C ARG A 256 10.05 -12.68 -4.06
N VAL A 257 10.39 -11.47 -4.49
CA VAL A 257 9.62 -10.25 -4.23
C VAL A 257 8.96 -9.84 -5.54
N ALA A 258 7.65 -9.62 -5.48
CA ALA A 258 6.84 -9.11 -6.59
C ALA A 258 6.29 -7.74 -6.24
N VAL A 259 6.19 -6.87 -7.23
CA VAL A 259 5.51 -5.57 -7.16
C VAL A 259 4.28 -5.66 -8.05
N TYR A 260 3.12 -5.40 -7.46
CA TYR A 260 1.84 -5.32 -8.13
C TYR A 260 1.46 -3.87 -8.26
N TYR A 261 0.98 -3.46 -9.42
CA TYR A 261 0.74 -2.05 -9.71
C TYR A 261 -0.50 -1.89 -10.56
N ASP A 262 -1.22 -0.81 -10.35
CA ASP A 262 -2.30 -0.42 -11.22
C ASP A 262 -1.79 0.38 -12.42
N TRP A 263 -2.55 0.34 -13.51
CA TRP A 263 -2.38 1.24 -14.63
C TRP A 263 -3.70 1.35 -15.41
N VAL A 264 -3.87 2.43 -16.15
CA VAL A 264 -5.06 2.63 -16.98
C VAL A 264 -4.68 2.53 -18.45
N ASP A 265 -5.42 1.73 -19.22
CA ASP A 265 -5.17 1.58 -20.65
C ASP A 265 -5.68 2.78 -21.46
N THR A 266 -5.38 2.76 -22.76
CA THR A 266 -5.84 3.82 -23.69
C THR A 266 -7.36 3.92 -23.82
N ALA A 267 -8.11 2.92 -23.36
CA ALA A 267 -9.57 2.91 -23.33
C ALA A 267 -10.14 3.42 -22.00
N GLY A 268 -9.28 3.75 -21.02
CA GLY A 268 -9.69 4.21 -19.69
C GLY A 268 -10.02 3.05 -18.74
N VAL A 269 -9.61 1.83 -19.05
CA VAL A 269 -9.83 0.65 -18.20
C VAL A 269 -8.66 0.49 -17.24
N SER A 270 -8.94 0.37 -15.95
CA SER A 270 -7.91 0.07 -14.95
C SER A 270 -7.52 -1.41 -14.98
N HIS A 271 -6.24 -1.68 -14.85
CA HIS A 271 -5.64 -3.01 -14.81
C HIS A 271 -4.71 -3.11 -13.62
N VAL A 272 -4.47 -4.34 -13.15
CA VAL A 272 -3.35 -4.65 -12.24
C VAL A 272 -2.33 -5.49 -13.00
N GLY A 273 -1.09 -5.01 -13.05
CA GLY A 273 0.07 -5.73 -13.55
C GLY A 273 0.93 -6.28 -12.41
N VAL A 274 1.86 -7.17 -12.75
CA VAL A 274 2.86 -7.69 -11.82
C VAL A 274 4.24 -7.70 -12.46
N THR A 275 5.20 -7.23 -11.69
CA THR A 275 6.62 -7.28 -12.04
C THR A 275 7.41 -7.93 -10.93
N VAL A 276 8.50 -8.59 -11.31
CA VAL A 276 9.47 -9.13 -10.35
C VAL A 276 10.81 -8.46 -10.56
N SER A 277 11.53 -8.25 -9.47
CA SER A 277 12.90 -7.77 -9.57
C SER A 277 13.77 -8.83 -10.26
N GLY A 278 14.45 -8.46 -11.35
CA GLY A 278 15.70 -9.12 -11.69
C GLY A 278 16.67 -8.85 -10.54
N GLY A 279 17.37 -9.88 -10.04
CA GLY A 279 18.15 -9.84 -8.80
C GLY A 279 18.82 -8.49 -8.49
N GLY A 280 18.57 -7.95 -7.30
CA GLY A 280 19.05 -6.60 -6.94
C GLY A 280 18.23 -5.88 -5.88
N ILE A 281 17.01 -6.34 -5.56
CA ILE A 281 16.33 -5.96 -4.32
C ILE A 281 17.19 -6.48 -3.14
N PRO A 282 17.56 -5.62 -2.17
CA PRO A 282 18.38 -6.02 -1.03
C PRO A 282 17.76 -7.23 -0.33
N ASP A 283 18.55 -8.29 -0.32
CA ASP A 283 18.39 -9.56 0.37
C ASP A 283 16.96 -10.13 0.42
N THR A 284 16.57 -10.85 -0.63
CA THR A 284 15.35 -11.68 -0.64
C THR A 284 15.39 -12.79 0.44
N ALA A 285 16.51 -13.01 1.12
CA ALA A 285 16.59 -13.94 2.25
C ALA A 285 15.97 -13.39 3.53
N GLN A 286 15.73 -12.07 3.62
CA GLN A 286 14.98 -11.50 4.74
C GLN A 286 13.49 -11.45 4.37
N LEU A 287 12.65 -12.03 5.22
CA LEU A 287 11.22 -12.09 5.01
C LEU A 287 10.65 -10.67 5.06
N ARG A 288 10.05 -10.25 3.95
CA ARG A 288 9.31 -8.98 3.85
C ARG A 288 7.88 -9.28 4.22
N GLY A 289 7.60 -9.13 5.51
CA GLY A 289 6.30 -9.37 6.11
C GLY A 289 5.51 -8.08 6.28
N ARG A 290 4.27 -8.23 6.71
CA ARG A 290 3.50 -7.14 7.31
C ARG A 290 3.12 -7.44 8.77
N ASP A 291 3.45 -8.63 9.26
CA ASP A 291 3.50 -8.97 10.69
C ASP A 291 4.86 -9.63 10.90
N CYS A 292 5.71 -9.00 11.69
CA CYS A 292 7.13 -9.33 11.81
C CYS A 292 7.56 -9.41 13.27
N GLN A 293 8.64 -10.15 13.50
CA GLN A 293 9.22 -10.43 14.80
C GLN A 293 10.71 -10.04 14.81
N PRO A 294 11.26 -9.62 15.97
CA PRO A 294 12.66 -9.22 16.08
C PRO A 294 13.64 -10.39 15.96
#